data_AF-A0A4Q7PII6-F1
#
_entry.id   AF-A0A4Q7PII6-F1
#
_cell.length_a   1.000
_cell.length_b   1.000
_cell.length_c   1.000
_cell.angle_alpha   90.00
_cell.angle_beta   90.00
_cell.angle_gamma   90.00
#
_symmetry.space_group_name_H-M   'P 1'
#
loop_
_entity.id
_entity.type
_entity.pdbx_description
1 polymer ?
#
loop_
_entity_poly.entity_id
_entity_poly.type
_entity_poly.pdbx_seq_one_letter_code
_entity_poly.pdbx_strand_id
1 'polypeptide(L)'
;MKFFLAILLCILFINCKSNHNNKLYASELKLTENLADFTSKMTEKDTIKIAVKLDMEWWTRRDEILITKKSNEIQLQTTIKEDTSFTMKNHIRTTKLAEKTIANSDYSFEKHFTQKINEQKGM
;
A
#
# COMPACT_ATOMS: atom_id res chain seq x y z
N MET A 1 -19.85 2.87 57.75
CA MET A 1 -18.77 2.08 57.11
C MET A 1 -19.27 0.84 56.33
N LYS A 2 -20.45 0.85 55.68
CA LYS A 2 -20.90 -0.26 54.82
C LYS A 2 -21.06 0.10 53.34
N PHE A 3 -21.16 1.40 53.02
CA PHE A 3 -21.28 1.89 51.64
C PHE A 3 -19.95 1.97 50.87
N PHE A 4 -18.82 2.13 51.56
CA PHE A 4 -17.51 2.20 50.90
C PHE A 4 -17.02 0.85 50.34
N LEU A 5 -17.49 -0.27 50.90
CA LEU A 5 -17.05 -1.60 50.47
C LEU A 5 -17.66 -1.99 49.11
N ALA A 6 -18.88 -1.51 48.81
CA ALA A 6 -19.55 -1.79 47.54
C ALA A 6 -18.94 -1.04 46.35
N ILE A 7 -18.43 0.18 46.59
CA ILE A 7 -17.79 1.00 45.55
C ILE A 7 -16.43 0.42 45.14
N LEU A 8 -15.68 -0.14 46.10
CA LEU A 8 -14.37 -0.74 45.82
C LEU A 8 -14.47 -2.02 44.96
N LEU A 9 -15.55 -2.79 45.08
CA LEU A 9 -15.78 -4.01 44.29
C LEU A 9 -16.16 -3.72 42.83
N CYS A 10 -16.77 -2.56 42.53
CA CYS A 10 -17.12 -2.20 41.16
C CYS A 10 -15.90 -1.77 40.32
N ILE A 11 -14.83 -1.28 40.95
CA ILE A 11 -13.62 -0.81 40.25
C ILE A 11 -12.77 -2.00 39.74
N LEU A 12 -12.90 -3.18 40.35
CA LEU A 12 -12.11 -4.36 39.99
C LEU A 12 -12.63 -5.12 38.76
N PHE A 13 -13.85 -4.84 38.30
CA PHE A 13 -14.42 -5.46 37.08
C PHE A 13 -14.19 -4.64 35.80
N ILE A 14 -13.54 -3.48 35.88
CA ILE A 14 -13.04 -2.75 34.69
C ILE A 14 -11.67 -3.31 34.27
N ASN A 15 -11.41 -4.58 34.55
CA ASN A 15 -10.39 -5.35 33.85
C ASN A 15 -10.91 -5.60 32.44
N CYS A 16 -10.94 -4.52 31.65
CA CYS A 16 -11.10 -4.56 30.21
C CYS A 16 -9.83 -5.20 29.66
N LYS A 17 -9.74 -6.52 29.82
CA LYS A 17 -8.88 -7.36 29.01
C LYS A 17 -9.57 -7.35 27.65
N SER A 18 -9.39 -6.27 26.90
CA SER A 18 -9.72 -6.26 25.48
C SER A 18 -8.85 -7.36 24.91
N ASN A 19 -9.45 -8.52 24.73
CA ASN A 19 -8.87 -9.62 23.98
C ASN A 19 -8.92 -9.14 22.52
N HIS A 20 -8.06 -8.18 22.19
CA HIS A 20 -7.75 -7.81 20.83
C HIS A 20 -7.02 -9.03 20.27
N ASN A 21 -7.80 -10.00 19.82
CA ASN A 21 -7.40 -10.90 18.75
C ASN A 21 -7.24 -10.02 17.51
N ASN A 22 -6.22 -9.16 17.52
CA ASN A 22 -5.81 -8.35 16.39
C ASN A 22 -5.09 -9.32 15.46
N LYS A 23 -5.85 -10.22 14.83
CA LYS A 23 -5.35 -10.97 13.69
C LYS A 23 -4.89 -9.92 12.69
N LEU A 24 -3.58 -9.81 12.51
CA LEU A 24 -2.98 -8.91 11.54
C LEU A 24 -3.67 -9.16 10.21
N TYR A 25 -4.18 -8.10 9.58
CA TYR A 25 -4.82 -8.22 8.28
C TYR A 25 -3.81 -8.81 7.29
N ALA A 26 -4.19 -9.91 6.65
CA ALA A 26 -3.43 -10.53 5.58
C ALA A 26 -4.22 -10.32 4.29
N SER A 27 -3.55 -9.73 3.30
CA SER A 27 -4.15 -9.52 1.97
C SER A 27 -4.40 -10.86 1.29
N GLU A 28 -5.56 -11.00 0.66
CA GLU A 28 -5.86 -12.12 -0.26
C GLU A 28 -5.41 -11.82 -1.70
N LEU A 29 -4.95 -10.59 -1.97
CA LEU A 29 -4.54 -10.15 -3.30
C LEU A 29 -3.21 -10.80 -3.69
N LYS A 30 -3.23 -11.62 -4.75
CA LYS A 30 -2.03 -12.23 -5.33
C LYS A 30 -1.78 -11.66 -6.71
N LEU A 31 -0.89 -10.69 -6.83
CA LEU A 31 -0.62 -10.01 -8.10
C LEU A 31 -0.13 -10.94 -9.22
N THR A 32 0.49 -12.07 -8.91
CA THR A 32 0.88 -13.09 -9.91
C THR A 32 -0.33 -13.74 -10.59
N GLU A 33 -1.46 -13.84 -9.88
CA GLU A 33 -2.70 -14.47 -10.37
C GLU A 33 -3.73 -13.41 -10.80
N ASN A 34 -3.76 -12.26 -10.12
CA ASN A 34 -4.79 -11.23 -10.24
C ASN A 34 -4.35 -9.99 -11.01
N LEU A 35 -3.21 -10.00 -11.71
CA LEU A 35 -2.68 -8.77 -12.36
C LEU A 35 -3.69 -8.14 -13.33
N ALA A 36 -4.47 -8.95 -14.04
CA ALA A 36 -5.41 -8.49 -15.05
C ALA A 36 -6.71 -7.92 -14.48
N ASP A 37 -7.04 -8.19 -13.21
CA ASP A 37 -8.30 -7.78 -12.57
C ASP A 37 -8.08 -7.26 -11.14
N PHE A 38 -6.88 -6.78 -10.83
CA PHE A 38 -6.46 -6.57 -9.45
C PHE A 38 -7.34 -5.56 -8.72
N THR A 39 -7.87 -4.51 -9.37
CA THR A 39 -8.72 -3.53 -8.66
C THR A 39 -10.04 -4.12 -8.20
N SER A 40 -10.52 -5.20 -8.84
CA SER A 40 -11.73 -5.92 -8.45
C SER A 40 -11.50 -6.77 -7.21
N LYS A 41 -10.29 -7.34 -7.06
CA LYS A 41 -9.88 -8.17 -5.93
C LYS A 41 -9.33 -7.37 -4.75
N MET A 42 -8.77 -6.19 -5.04
CA MET A 42 -8.21 -5.29 -4.06
C MET A 42 -9.30 -4.72 -3.16
N THR A 43 -9.03 -4.70 -1.86
CA THR A 43 -9.82 -4.07 -0.82
C THR A 43 -9.22 -2.72 -0.42
N GLU A 44 -9.95 -1.91 0.35
CA GLU A 44 -9.45 -0.63 0.86
C GLU A 44 -8.28 -0.78 1.86
N LYS A 45 -8.04 -1.99 2.37
CA LYS A 45 -6.92 -2.29 3.27
C LYS A 45 -5.66 -2.73 2.53
N ASP A 46 -5.79 -3.04 1.24
CA ASP A 46 -4.68 -3.46 0.42
C ASP A 46 -3.86 -2.28 -0.06
N THR A 47 -2.57 -2.50 -0.26
CA THR A 47 -1.67 -1.53 -0.87
C THR A 47 -0.74 -2.27 -1.80
N ILE A 48 -0.72 -1.89 -3.07
CA ILE A 48 0.24 -2.41 -4.04
C ILE A 48 1.39 -1.42 -4.13
N LYS A 49 2.61 -1.93 -3.98
CA LYS A 49 3.83 -1.15 -4.17
C LYS A 49 4.59 -1.67 -5.38
N ILE A 50 4.70 -0.84 -6.41
CA ILE A 50 5.56 -1.07 -7.56
C ILE A 50 6.82 -0.24 -7.36
N ALA A 51 8.00 -0.86 -7.45
CA ALA A 51 9.26 -0.16 -7.33
C ALA A 51 10.18 -0.55 -8.49
N VAL A 52 10.76 0.46 -9.13
CA VAL A 52 11.76 0.29 -10.18
C VAL A 52 13.06 0.93 -9.68
N LYS A 53 14.15 0.18 -9.76
CA LYS A 53 15.49 0.66 -9.42
C LYS A 53 16.31 0.75 -10.70
N LEU A 54 16.97 1.88 -10.89
CA LEU A 54 17.95 2.11 -11.94
C LEU A 54 19.27 2.49 -11.28
N ASP A 55 20.30 1.70 -11.56
CA ASP A 55 21.66 1.93 -11.07
C ASP A 55 22.55 2.30 -12.25
N MET A 56 23.17 3.47 -12.17
CA MET A 56 24.15 3.96 -13.13
C MET A 56 25.46 4.24 -12.40
N GLU A 57 26.57 4.37 -13.14
CA GLU A 57 27.91 4.53 -12.56
C GLU A 57 28.02 5.71 -11.57
N TRP A 58 27.31 6.81 -11.83
CA TRP A 58 27.41 8.05 -11.05
C TRP A 58 26.12 8.44 -10.31
N TRP A 59 25.06 7.65 -10.44
CA TRP A 59 23.80 7.91 -9.76
C TRP A 59 22.93 6.67 -9.66
N THR A 60 22.08 6.63 -8.65
CA THR A 60 21.03 5.62 -8.51
C THR A 60 19.69 6.29 -8.34
N ARG A 61 18.65 5.67 -8.86
CA ARG A 61 17.27 6.13 -8.74
C ARG A 61 16.34 4.98 -8.44
N ARG A 62 15.42 5.21 -7.52
CA ARG A 62 14.31 4.32 -7.21
C ARG A 62 13.01 5.09 -7.31
N ASP A 63 12.18 4.66 -8.25
CA ASP A 63 10.82 5.17 -8.40
C ASP A 63 9.87 4.18 -7.74
N GLU A 64 9.05 4.67 -6.81
CA GLU A 64 8.06 3.88 -6.08
C GLU A 64 6.67 4.44 -6.40
N ILE A 65 5.75 3.59 -6.85
CA ILE A 65 4.33 3.89 -7.01
C ILE A 65 3.58 3.05 -5.98
N LEU A 66 2.85 3.73 -5.09
CA LEU A 66 1.85 3.11 -4.23
C LEU A 66 0.48 3.27 -4.87
N ILE A 67 -0.24 2.16 -4.93
CA ILE A 67 -1.61 2.08 -5.42
C ILE A 67 -2.47 1.64 -4.24
N THR A 68 -3.47 2.42 -3.90
CA THR A 68 -4.48 2.12 -2.88
C THR A 68 -5.88 2.25 -3.47
N LYS A 69 -6.86 1.57 -2.87
CA LYS A 69 -8.26 1.64 -3.29
C LYS A 69 -9.07 2.37 -2.25
N LYS A 70 -9.96 3.24 -2.70
CA LYS A 70 -10.99 3.87 -1.87
C LYS A 70 -12.31 3.79 -2.62
N SER A 71 -13.20 2.91 -2.17
CA SER A 71 -14.47 2.63 -2.84
C SER A 71 -14.25 2.26 -4.33
N ASN A 72 -14.76 3.05 -5.26
CA ASN A 72 -14.58 2.85 -6.71
C ASN A 72 -13.43 3.68 -7.30
N GLU A 73 -12.54 4.21 -6.46
CA GLU A 73 -11.40 5.03 -6.87
C GLU A 73 -10.08 4.31 -6.57
N ILE A 74 -9.11 4.57 -7.44
CA ILE A 74 -7.72 4.19 -7.26
C ILE A 74 -6.89 5.44 -6.99
N GLN A 75 -6.13 5.41 -5.91
CA GLN A 75 -5.21 6.48 -5.53
C GLN A 75 -3.80 6.05 -5.87
N LEU A 76 -3.08 6.93 -6.56
CA LEU A 76 -1.70 6.75 -6.97
C LEU A 76 -0.82 7.75 -6.25
N GLN A 77 0.15 7.24 -5.51
CA GLN A 77 1.15 8.05 -4.82
C GLN A 77 2.54 7.67 -5.30
N THR A 78 3.22 8.61 -5.96
CA THR A 78 4.55 8.36 -6.52
C THR A 78 5.62 9.02 -5.66
N THR A 79 6.67 8.27 -5.36
CA THR A 79 7.87 8.76 -4.66
C THR A 79 9.10 8.44 -5.49
N ILE A 80 9.90 9.45 -5.78
CA ILE A 80 11.19 9.34 -6.46
C ILE A 80 12.29 9.45 -5.40
N LYS A 81 13.23 8.52 -5.39
CA LYS A 81 14.40 8.50 -4.52
C LYS A 81 15.65 8.48 -5.37
N GLU A 82 16.50 9.49 -5.26
CA GLU A 82 17.68 9.65 -6.10
C GLU A 82 18.93 9.88 -5.25
N ASP A 83 20.02 9.20 -5.56
CA ASP A 83 21.37 9.54 -5.09
C ASP A 83 22.21 9.89 -6.31
N THR A 84 22.56 11.17 -6.44
CA THR A 84 23.40 11.70 -7.52
C THR A 84 24.77 12.14 -7.02
N SER A 85 25.17 11.72 -5.81
CA SER A 85 26.47 12.07 -5.27
C SER A 85 27.58 11.25 -5.93
N PHE A 86 28.60 11.91 -6.48
CA PHE A 86 29.78 11.27 -7.09
C PHE A 86 30.48 10.25 -6.17
N THR A 87 30.32 10.44 -4.85
CA THR A 87 30.90 9.57 -3.82
C THR A 87 29.94 8.50 -3.31
N MET A 88 28.71 8.42 -3.85
CA MET A 88 27.61 7.58 -3.36
C MET A 88 27.48 7.62 -1.83
N LYS A 89 27.61 8.82 -1.24
CA LYS A 89 27.60 9.04 0.22
C LYS A 89 26.18 9.05 0.79
N ASN A 90 25.29 8.23 0.25
CA ASN A 90 23.94 7.96 0.78
C ASN A 90 23.05 9.18 0.99
N HIS A 91 23.24 10.26 0.24
CA HIS A 91 22.34 11.42 0.32
C HIS A 91 21.15 11.21 -0.62
N ILE A 92 20.25 10.32 -0.22
CA ILE A 92 19.05 10.00 -1.00
C ILE A 92 18.09 11.20 -0.94
N ARG A 93 17.98 11.94 -2.03
CA ARG A 93 16.92 12.92 -2.22
C ARG A 93 15.62 12.19 -2.43
N THR A 94 14.63 12.44 -1.58
CA THR A 94 13.28 11.88 -1.72
C THR A 94 12.32 12.98 -2.17
N THR A 95 11.63 12.75 -3.28
CA THR A 95 10.60 13.65 -3.81
C THR A 95 9.29 12.89 -3.92
N LYS A 96 8.28 13.35 -3.17
CA LYS A 96 6.92 12.84 -3.27
C LYS A 96 6.15 13.69 -4.28
N LEU A 97 5.62 13.06 -5.33
CA LEU A 97 4.78 13.74 -6.32
C LEU A 97 3.36 13.93 -5.76
N ALA A 98 2.60 14.80 -6.42
CA ALA A 98 1.18 14.98 -6.12
C ALA A 98 0.44 13.65 -6.27
N GLU A 99 -0.44 13.37 -5.31
CA GLU A 99 -1.31 12.21 -5.37
C GLU A 99 -2.32 12.37 -6.52
N LYS A 100 -2.58 11.28 -7.24
CA LYS A 100 -3.55 11.26 -8.32
C LYS A 100 -4.64 10.24 -8.03
N THR A 101 -5.88 10.69 -8.01
CA THR A 101 -7.06 9.81 -7.90
C THR A 101 -7.62 9.56 -9.30
N ILE A 102 -7.94 8.30 -9.57
CA ILE A 102 -8.53 7.85 -10.83
C ILE A 102 -9.81 7.08 -10.50
N ALA A 103 -10.92 7.48 -11.11
CA ALA A 103 -12.16 6.72 -11.02
C ALA A 103 -11.98 5.39 -11.78
N ASN A 104 -12.30 4.27 -11.13
CA ASN A 104 -12.19 2.94 -11.73
C ASN A 104 -13.49 2.53 -12.45
N SER A 105 -14.12 3.46 -13.15
CA SER A 105 -15.42 3.22 -13.80
C SER A 105 -15.30 2.39 -15.08
N ASP A 106 -14.13 2.41 -15.73
CA ASP A 106 -13.91 1.80 -17.05
C ASP A 106 -12.83 0.71 -17.07
N TYR A 107 -12.25 0.38 -15.90
CA TYR A 107 -11.13 -0.55 -15.75
C TYR A 107 -9.96 -0.23 -16.71
N SER A 108 -9.73 1.06 -16.98
CA SER A 108 -8.66 1.53 -17.87
C SER A 108 -7.27 1.07 -17.42
N PHE A 109 -7.07 0.91 -16.12
CA PHE A 109 -5.81 0.49 -15.54
C PHE A 109 -5.53 -1.00 -15.83
N GLU A 110 -6.51 -1.88 -15.64
CA GLU A 110 -6.45 -3.30 -16.01
C GLU A 110 -6.20 -3.49 -17.50
N LYS A 111 -6.96 -2.75 -18.33
CA LYS A 111 -6.89 -2.85 -19.79
C LYS A 111 -5.47 -2.62 -20.29
N HIS A 112 -4.74 -1.67 -19.70
CA HIS A 112 -3.33 -1.44 -20.03
C HIS A 112 -2.47 -2.69 -19.81
N PHE A 113 -2.60 -3.35 -18.65
CA PHE A 113 -1.84 -4.56 -18.36
C PHE A 113 -2.29 -5.75 -19.21
N THR A 114 -3.60 -5.95 -19.39
CA THR A 114 -4.13 -7.03 -20.24
C THR A 114 -3.62 -6.91 -21.67
N GLN A 115 -3.61 -5.70 -22.24
CA GLN A 115 -3.05 -5.47 -23.57
C GLN A 115 -1.57 -5.86 -23.64
N LYS A 116 -0.75 -5.41 -22.68
CA LYS A 116 0.68 -5.73 -22.64
C LYS A 116 0.96 -7.22 -22.49
N ILE A 117 0.17 -7.92 -21.66
CA ILE A 117 0.27 -9.37 -21.50
C ILE A 117 -0.07 -10.09 -22.83
N ASN A 118 -1.09 -9.62 -23.54
CA ASN A 118 -1.49 -10.22 -24.82
C ASN A 118 -0.44 -9.97 -25.92
N GLU A 119 0.16 -8.78 -25.97
CA GLU A 119 1.28 -8.46 -26.88
C GLU A 119 2.48 -9.40 -26.66
N GLN A 120 2.79 -9.73 -25.40
CA GLN A 120 3.88 -10.65 -25.06
C GLN A 120 3.60 -12.12 -25.39
N LYS A 121 2.34 -12.55 -25.44
CA LYS A 121 1.95 -13.93 -25.77
C LYS A 121 1.83 -14.21 -27.27
N GLY A 122 1.72 -13.15 -28.08
CA GLY A 122 1.66 -13.23 -29.54
C GLY A 122 3.03 -13.20 -30.22
N MET A 123 4.12 -13.06 -29.45
CA MET A 123 5.51 -13.30 -29.85
C MET A 123 5.95 -14.70 -29.40
#